data_AF-A0A3B5MFG8-F1
#
_entry.id   AF-A0A3B5MFG8-F1
#
_cell.length_a   1.000
_cell.length_b   1.000
_cell.length_c   1.000
_cell.angle_alpha   90.00
_cell.angle_beta   90.00
_cell.angle_gamma   90.00
#
_symmetry.space_group_name_H-M   'P 1'
#
loop_
_entity.id
_entity.type
_entity.pdbx_description
1 polymer ?
#
loop_
_entity_poly.entity_id
_entity_poly.type
_entity_poly.pdbx_seq_one_letter_code
_entity_poly.pdbx_strand_id
1 'polypeptide(L)' 'MPLKWMFQQVWPAQSLDLNPMENLWADIKNSVHEAKPRSTEELWNVVQLYWAAEPADRCKAVIETVVMQLNIIL' A
#
# COMPACT_ATOMS: atom_id res chain seq x y z
N MET A 1 -24.09 6.97 6.40
CA MET A 1 -22.66 7.34 6.35
C MET A 1 -22.28 7.54 4.89
N PRO A 2 -21.97 8.77 4.40
CA PRO A 2 -21.66 8.91 3.00
C PRO A 2 -20.16 8.68 2.77
N LEU A 3 -19.87 7.80 1.81
CA LEU A 3 -18.58 7.43 1.23
C LEU A 3 -17.87 8.60 0.52
N LYS A 4 -18.06 9.84 0.99
CA LYS A 4 -17.54 11.08 0.39
C LYS A 4 -16.01 11.09 0.32
N TRP A 5 -15.35 10.27 1.14
CA TRP A 5 -13.90 10.25 1.28
C TRP A 5 -13.22 9.30 0.28
N MET A 6 -13.96 8.48 -0.48
CA MET A 6 -13.37 7.56 -1.46
C MET A 6 -13.03 8.19 -2.82
N PHE A 7 -13.63 9.34 -3.18
CA PHE A 7 -13.45 9.97 -4.50
C PHE A 7 -12.73 11.32 -4.49
N GLN A 8 -12.32 11.82 -3.31
CA GLN A 8 -11.66 13.11 -3.17
C GLN A 8 -10.24 12.94 -2.63
N GLN A 9 -9.47 12.04 -3.24
CA GLN A 9 -8.02 12.02 -3.07
C GLN A 9 -7.44 13.20 -3.85
N VAL A 10 -7.29 14.34 -3.18
CA VAL A 10 -6.41 15.42 -3.65
C VAL A 10 -4.98 14.98 -3.37
N TRP A 11 -4.53 13.90 -4.00
CA TRP A 11 -3.09 13.71 -4.16
C TRP A 11 -2.65 14.69 -5.24
N PRO A 12 -1.53 15.40 -5.05
CA PRO A 12 -0.97 16.20 -6.11
C PRO A 12 -0.83 15.33 -7.36
N ALA A 13 -1.23 15.87 -8.52
CA ALA A 13 -0.94 15.21 -9.78
C ALA A 13 0.58 14.98 -9.85
N GLN A 14 1.00 13.76 -10.18
CA GLN A 14 2.40 13.30 -10.19
C GLN A 14 3.02 12.90 -8.84
N SER A 15 2.26 12.90 -7.73
CA SER A 15 2.73 12.37 -6.43
C SER A 15 2.21 10.97 -6.15
N LEU A 16 2.62 10.00 -6.98
CA LEU A 16 2.28 8.57 -6.78
C LEU A 16 2.88 8.00 -5.49
N ASP A 17 3.97 8.61 -5.00
CA ASP A 17 4.64 8.35 -3.72
C ASP A 17 3.74 8.62 -2.51
N LEU A 18 2.80 9.56 -2.64
CA LEU A 18 1.81 9.86 -1.61
C LEU A 18 0.58 8.95 -1.68
N ASN A 19 0.51 8.00 -2.63
CA ASN A 19 -0.59 7.06 -2.68
C ASN A 19 -0.35 5.89 -1.69
N PRO A 20 -1.17 5.73 -0.64
CA PRO A 20 -1.02 4.63 0.33
C PRO A 20 -1.04 3.24 -0.32
N MET A 21 -1.78 3.08 -1.43
CA MET A 21 -1.84 1.80 -2.14
C MET A 21 -0.50 1.44 -2.79
N GLU A 22 0.21 2.41 -3.38
CA GLU A 22 1.50 2.15 -4.03
C GLU A 22 2.57 1.75 -3.01
N ASN A 23 2.54 2.34 -1.82
CA ASN A 23 3.41 1.96 -0.71
C ASN A 23 3.17 0.51 -0.25
N LEU A 24 1.90 0.09 -0.12
CA LEU A 24 1.57 -1.30 0.21
C LEU A 24 1.97 -2.26 -0.92
N TRP A 25 1.78 -1.87 -2.17
CA TRP A 25 2.23 -2.66 -3.33
C TRP A 25 3.75 -2.82 -3.36
N ALA A 26 4.51 -1.83 -2.92
CA ALA A 26 5.97 -1.94 -2.80
C ALA A 26 6.38 -3.04 -1.82
N ASP A 27 5.74 -3.10 -0.65
CA ASP A 27 6.01 -4.13 0.37
C ASP A 27 5.67 -5.54 -0.15
N ILE A 28 4.53 -5.71 -0.85
CA ILE A 28 4.15 -6.98 -1.49
C ILE A 28 5.19 -7.38 -2.56
N LYS A 29 5.62 -6.44 -3.42
CA LYS A 29 6.63 -6.71 -4.45
C LYS A 29 7.95 -7.16 -3.85
N ASN A 30 8.36 -6.59 -2.71
CA ASN A 30 9.56 -7.00 -1.99
C ASN A 30 9.43 -8.44 -1.48
N SER A 31 8.30 -8.79 -0.86
CA SER A 31 8.04 -10.15 -0.38
C SER A 31 8.05 -11.18 -1.52
N VAL A 32 7.43 -10.84 -2.66
CA VAL A 32 7.47 -11.66 -3.87
C VAL A 32 8.90 -11.81 -4.40
N HIS A 33 9.67 -10.73 -4.42
CA HIS A 33 11.07 -10.76 -4.88
C HIS A 33 11.96 -11.62 -3.99
N GLU A 34 11.74 -11.62 -2.67
CA GLU A 34 12.46 -12.48 -1.72
C GLU A 34 12.07 -13.95 -1.88
N ALA A 35 10.78 -14.24 -2.06
CA ALA A 35 10.26 -15.59 -2.20
C ALA A 35 10.62 -16.25 -3.55
N LYS A 36 10.89 -15.46 -4.59
CA LYS A 36 11.24 -15.91 -5.95
C LYS A 36 10.34 -17.04 -6.48
N PRO A 37 9.00 -16.82 -6.53
CA PRO A 37 8.07 -17.83 -7.00
C PRO A 37 8.35 -18.21 -8.46
N ARG A 38 8.23 -19.49 -8.77
CA ARG A 38 8.48 -20.07 -10.10
C ARG A 38 7.21 -20.41 -10.85
N SER A 39 6.06 -20.32 -10.19
CA SER A 39 4.74 -20.56 -10.75
C SER A 39 3.75 -19.50 -10.31
N THR A 40 2.64 -19.40 -11.04
CA THR A 40 1.54 -18.50 -10.69
C THR A 40 0.88 -18.90 -9.37
N GLU A 41 0.78 -20.20 -9.05
CA GLU A 41 0.32 -20.66 -7.74
C GLU A 41 1.23 -20.20 -6.60
N GLU A 42 2.55 -20.32 -6.76
CA GLU A 42 3.51 -19.88 -5.75
C GLU A 42 3.44 -18.36 -5.54
N LEU A 43 3.32 -17.59 -6.63
CA LEU A 43 3.13 -16.15 -6.56
C LEU A 43 1.85 -15.80 -5.80
N TRP A 44 0.73 -16.45 -6.14
CA TRP A 44 -0.54 -16.23 -5.47
C TRP A 44 -0.46 -16.56 -3.99
N ASN A 45 0.19 -17.67 -3.63
CA ASN A 45 0.40 -18.06 -2.24
C ASN A 45 1.22 -17.02 -1.47
N VAL A 46 2.28 -16.47 -2.06
CA VAL A 46 3.09 -15.43 -1.40
C VAL A 46 2.25 -14.16 -1.14
N VAL A 47 1.47 -13.72 -2.13
CA VAL A 47 0.59 -12.56 -1.97
C VAL A 47 -0.48 -12.82 -0.91
N GLN A 48 -1.11 -14.00 -0.92
CA GLN A 48 -2.10 -14.38 0.08
C GLN A 48 -1.50 -14.49 1.48
N LEU A 49 -0.28 -15.02 1.62
CA LEU A 49 0.41 -15.12 2.91
C LEU A 49 0.80 -13.74 3.45
N TYR A 50 1.31 -12.86 2.60
CA TYR A 50 1.61 -11.48 2.97
C TYR A 50 0.33 -10.77 3.46
N TRP A 51 -0.78 -10.94 2.74
CA TRP A 51 -2.05 -10.36 3.17
C TRP A 51 -2.63 -11.06 4.40
N ALA A 52 -2.57 -12.38 4.54
CA ALA A 52 -3.06 -13.07 5.72
C ALA A 52 -2.24 -12.73 6.99
N ALA A 53 -0.96 -12.39 6.82
CA ALA A 53 -0.12 -11.83 7.87
C ALA A 53 -0.48 -10.36 8.22
N GLU A 54 -1.50 -9.82 7.53
CA GLU A 54 -2.16 -8.52 7.64
C GLU A 54 -1.53 -7.59 8.67
N PRO A 55 -0.70 -6.64 8.23
CA PRO A 55 -0.15 -5.65 9.13
C PRO A 55 -1.14 -4.48 9.14
N ALA A 56 -2.29 -4.63 9.82
CA ALA A 56 -3.23 -3.53 10.03
C ALA A 56 -2.51 -2.28 10.59
N ASP A 57 -1.45 -2.49 11.36
CA ASP A 57 -0.59 -1.45 11.88
C ASP A 57 0.34 -0.84 10.81
N ARG A 58 0.77 -1.60 9.80
CA ARG A 58 1.47 -1.04 8.62
C ARG A 58 0.53 -0.21 7.76
N CYS A 59 -0.70 -0.66 7.53
CA CYS A 59 -1.71 0.13 6.82
C CYS A 59 -1.95 1.47 7.53
N LYS A 60 -2.08 1.46 8.87
CA LYS A 60 -2.15 2.70 9.67
C LYS A 60 -0.89 3.54 9.54
N ALA A 61 0.30 2.95 9.67
CA ALA A 61 1.56 3.68 9.57
C ALA A 61 1.77 4.34 8.20
N VAL A 62 1.38 3.66 7.10
CA VAL A 62 1.42 4.23 5.75
C VAL A 62 0.46 5.43 5.65
N ILE A 63 -0.76 5.30 6.17
CA ILE A 63 -1.73 6.40 6.20
C ILE A 63 -1.20 7.58 7.02
N GLU A 64 -0.67 7.34 8.21
CA GLU A 64 -0.11 8.38 9.09
C GLU A 64 1.08 9.09 8.43
N THR A 65 1.96 8.34 7.78
CA THR A 65 3.13 8.89 7.07
C THR A 65 2.69 9.78 5.91
N VAL A 66 1.76 9.31 5.09
CA VAL A 66 1.23 10.06 3.95
C VAL A 66 0.51 11.34 4.42
N VAL A 67 -0.27 11.26 5.50
CA VAL A 67 -0.93 12.43 6.11
C VAL A 67 0.09 13.44 6.65
N MET A 68 1.16 12.98 7.30
CA MET A 68 2.25 13.86 7.74
C MET A 68 2.96 14.53 6.57
N GLN A 69 3.24 13.80 5.49
CA GLN A 69 3.89 14.34 4.29
C GLN A 69 3.01 15.40 3.62
N LEU A 70 1.69 15.17 3.51
CA LEU A 70 0.76 16.16 3.00
C LEU A 70 0.77 17.45 3.83
N ASN A 71 0.81 17.36 5.16
CA ASN A 71 0.85 18.54 6.05
C ASN A 71 2.15 19.34 5.94
N ILE A 72 3.22 18.77 5.38
CA ILE A 72 4.48 19.47 5.13
C ILE A 72 4.45 20.17 3.75
N ILE A 73 3.70 19.61 2.79
CA ILE A 73 3.67 20.05 1.39
C ILE A 73 2.56 21.10 1.15
N LEU A 74 1.49 21.08 1.96
CA LEU A 74 0.35 22.03 1.94
C LEU A 74 0.50 23.11 3.01
#